data_AF-A0A2T2YI30-F1
#
_entry.id   AF-A0A2T2YI30-F1
#
_cell.length_a   1.000
_cell.length_b   1.000
_cell.length_c   1.000
_cell.angle_alpha   90.00
_cell.angle_beta   90.00
_cell.angle_gamma   90.00
#
_symmetry.space_group_name_H-M   'P 1'
#
loop_
_entity.id
_entity.type
_entity.pdbx_description
1 polymer ?
#
loop_
_entity_poly.entity_id
_entity_poly.type
_entity_poly.pdbx_seq_one_letter_code
_entity_poly.pdbx_strand_id
1 'polypeptide(L)'
;MLQLGREKEVKNWVINSQNLGKLSGDNANWMYENWYPHFLQLPTEKYACIAADDVYYLLVMEDMFNYQKKIIRFDFQFFSEMDSALEWVLEEIPIKIDLVMPLRAFALVGTR
;
A
#
# COMPACT_ATOMS: atom_id res chain seq x y z
N MET A 1 -16.82 -2.22 -0.78
CA MET A 1 -15.45 -1.86 -1.21
C MET A 1 -14.50 -3.05 -1.13
N LEU A 2 -14.12 -3.55 0.05
CA LEU A 2 -13.13 -4.65 0.16
C LEU A 2 -13.54 -5.94 -0.56
N GLN A 3 -14.82 -6.31 -0.48
CA GLN A 3 -15.34 -7.48 -1.20
C GLN A 3 -15.20 -7.33 -2.72
N LEU A 4 -15.65 -6.20 -3.28
CA LEU A 4 -15.48 -5.89 -4.70
C LEU A 4 -14.00 -5.85 -5.10
N GLY A 5 -13.15 -5.28 -4.24
CA GLY A 5 -11.70 -5.26 -4.41
C GLY A 5 -11.10 -6.66 -4.53
N ARG A 6 -11.60 -7.60 -3.72
CA ARG A 6 -11.20 -9.01 -3.78
C ARG A 6 -11.72 -9.69 -5.05
N GLU A 7 -12.99 -9.49 -5.38
CA GLU A 7 -13.64 -10.09 -6.57
C GLU A 7 -13.02 -9.61 -7.90
N LYS A 8 -12.50 -8.39 -7.93
CA LYS A 8 -11.87 -7.79 -9.12
C LYS A 8 -10.35 -7.79 -9.06
N GLU A 9 -9.76 -8.40 -8.03
CA GLU A 9 -8.31 -8.41 -7.79
C GLU A 9 -7.69 -7.02 -7.93
N VAL A 10 -8.32 -6.01 -7.31
CA VAL A 10 -7.89 -4.62 -7.41
C VAL A 10 -6.51 -4.45 -6.76
N LYS A 11 -5.53 -4.13 -7.60
CA LYS A 11 -4.14 -3.90 -7.20
C LYS A 11 -3.85 -2.46 -6.79
N ASN A 12 -4.55 -1.52 -7.40
CA ASN A 12 -4.24 -0.10 -7.26
C ASN A 12 -5.45 0.64 -6.70
N TRP A 13 -5.23 1.32 -5.56
CA TRP A 13 -6.29 1.98 -4.81
C TRP A 13 -6.03 3.48 -4.72
N VAL A 14 -7.08 4.27 -4.94
CA VAL A 14 -7.09 5.70 -4.64
C VAL A 14 -8.21 5.96 -3.66
N ILE A 15 -7.90 6.60 -2.53
CA ILE A 15 -8.89 7.03 -1.54
C ILE A 15 -8.83 8.54 -1.42
N ASN A 16 -9.99 9.19 -1.60
CA ASN A 16 -10.16 10.60 -1.28
C ASN A 16 -10.82 10.74 0.08
N SER A 17 -10.05 11.26 1.04
CA SER A 17 -10.46 11.46 2.42
C SER A 17 -10.80 12.92 2.74
N GLN A 18 -10.68 13.85 1.79
CA GLN A 18 -10.87 15.29 2.03
C GLN A 18 -12.27 15.67 2.53
N ASN A 19 -13.28 14.87 2.16
CA ASN A 19 -14.66 15.06 2.61
C ASN A 19 -15.04 14.17 3.79
N LEU A 20 -14.10 13.36 4.30
CA LEU A 20 -14.32 12.66 5.56
C LEU A 20 -14.21 13.70 6.67
N GLY A 21 -15.21 13.73 7.56
CA GLY A 21 -15.11 14.52 8.78
C GLY A 21 -13.90 14.10 9.61
N LYS A 22 -13.61 14.86 10.67
CA LYS A 22 -12.51 14.57 11.59
C LYS A 22 -12.50 13.10 12.00
N LEU A 23 -11.34 12.46 11.90
CA LEU A 23 -11.18 11.08 12.33
C LEU A 23 -11.20 11.04 13.86
N SER A 24 -12.22 10.40 14.45
CA SER A 24 -12.24 10.14 15.88
C SER A 24 -11.30 8.99 16.25
N GLY A 25 -10.84 8.96 17.50
CA GLY A 25 -10.05 7.83 18.02
C GLY A 25 -10.78 6.49 17.91
N ASP A 26 -12.10 6.47 18.13
CA ASP A 26 -12.90 5.26 17.99
C ASP A 26 -12.94 4.74 16.54
N ASN A 27 -13.03 5.65 15.57
CA ASN A 27 -12.98 5.28 14.15
C ASN A 27 -11.58 4.80 13.76
N ALA A 28 -10.51 5.42 14.29
CA ALA A 28 -9.15 4.95 14.10
C ALA A 28 -8.98 3.52 14.64
N ASN A 29 -9.39 3.27 15.89
CA ASN A 29 -9.33 1.94 16.51
C ASN A 29 -10.14 0.91 15.71
N TRP A 30 -11.35 1.27 15.28
CA TRP A 30 -12.16 0.40 14.46
C TRP A 30 -11.47 0.04 13.14
N MET A 31 -10.81 1.01 12.47
CA MET A 31 -10.04 0.73 11.26
C MET A 31 -8.92 -0.28 11.53
N TYR A 32 -8.16 -0.11 12.62
CA TYR A 32 -7.08 -1.02 13.00
C TYR A 32 -7.55 -2.44 13.27
N GLU A 33 -8.67 -2.60 13.98
CA GLU A 33 -9.16 -3.90 14.42
C GLU A 33 -9.98 -4.62 13.35
N ASN A 34 -10.72 -3.88 12.52
CA ASN A 34 -11.79 -4.46 11.69
C ASN A 34 -11.62 -4.23 10.19
N TRP A 35 -10.98 -3.15 9.75
CA TRP A 35 -10.86 -2.86 8.32
C TRP A 35 -9.50 -3.25 7.77
N TYR A 36 -8.45 -2.80 8.45
CA TYR A 36 -7.07 -2.94 7.99
C TYR A 36 -6.61 -4.40 7.83
N PRO A 37 -6.91 -5.32 8.76
CA PRO A 37 -6.52 -6.73 8.60
C PRO A 37 -7.11 -7.37 7.34
N HIS A 38 -8.29 -6.92 6.90
CA HIS A 38 -8.92 -7.41 5.69
C HIS A 38 -8.38 -6.73 4.44
N PHE A 39 -8.02 -5.45 4.52
CA PHE A 39 -7.39 -4.72 3.42
C PHE A 39 -6.02 -5.29 3.07
N LEU A 40 -5.21 -5.65 4.08
CA LEU A 40 -3.87 -6.25 3.87
C LEU A 40 -3.89 -7.63 3.18
N GLN A 41 -5.05 -8.28 3.11
CA GLN A 41 -5.21 -9.56 2.40
C GLN A 41 -5.52 -9.39 0.91
N LEU A 42 -5.74 -8.17 0.45
CA LEU A 42 -5.97 -7.89 -0.96
C LEU A 42 -4.63 -7.91 -1.71
N PRO A 43 -4.63 -8.19 -3.03
CA PRO A 43 -3.44 -8.17 -3.86
C PRO A 43 -3.00 -6.72 -4.19
N THR A 44 -3.13 -5.81 -3.22
CA THR A 44 -2.79 -4.40 -3.38
C THR A 44 -1.29 -4.28 -3.65
N GLU A 45 -0.93 -3.44 -4.62
CA GLU A 45 0.43 -3.08 -5.02
C GLU A 45 0.68 -1.58 -4.83
N LYS A 46 -0.32 -0.71 -5.05
CA LYS A 46 -0.27 0.73 -4.79
C LYS A 46 -1.49 1.24 -4.03
N TYR A 47 -1.26 2.10 -3.05
CA TYR A 47 -2.31 2.84 -2.35
C TYR A 47 -1.99 4.34 -2.31
N ALA A 48 -2.82 5.12 -2.98
CA ALA A 48 -2.79 6.58 -2.95
C ALA A 48 -3.87 7.13 -2.03
N CYS A 49 -3.47 8.03 -1.14
CA CYS A 49 -4.37 8.69 -0.20
C CYS A 49 -4.38 10.19 -0.44
N ILE A 50 -5.54 10.75 -0.76
CA ILE A 50 -5.75 12.19 -0.76
C ILE A 50 -6.26 12.54 0.63
N ALA A 51 -5.33 12.90 1.52
CA ALA A 51 -5.65 13.12 2.92
C ALA A 51 -6.51 14.37 3.09
N ALA A 52 -7.38 14.34 4.10
CA ALA A 52 -7.98 15.56 4.61
C ALA A 52 -6.90 16.48 5.17
N ASP A 53 -7.20 17.78 5.25
CA ASP A 53 -6.38 18.78 5.97
C ASP A 53 -6.56 18.61 7.50
N ASP A 54 -6.36 17.38 7.96
CA ASP A 54 -6.43 16.93 9.34
C ASP A 54 -5.13 16.22 9.69
N VAL A 55 -4.29 16.93 10.46
CA VAL A 55 -3.00 16.42 10.94
C VAL A 55 -3.17 15.10 11.72
N TYR A 56 -4.29 14.92 12.42
CA TYR A 56 -4.54 13.66 13.14
C TYR A 56 -4.75 12.49 12.18
N TYR A 57 -5.47 12.72 11.08
CA TYR A 57 -5.66 11.70 10.05
C TYR A 57 -4.33 11.27 9.42
N LEU A 58 -3.48 12.25 9.08
CA LEU A 58 -2.14 11.99 8.56
C LEU A 58 -1.31 11.16 9.53
N LEU A 59 -1.29 11.53 10.81
CA LEU A 59 -0.55 10.80 11.84
C LEU A 59 -1.05 9.37 12.03
N VAL A 60 -2.37 9.15 12.07
CA VAL A 60 -2.94 7.80 12.20
C VAL A 60 -2.58 6.95 10.99
N MET A 61 -2.69 7.50 9.78
CA MET A 61 -2.36 6.78 8.55
C MET A 61 -0.86 6.50 8.48
N GLU A 62 0.00 7.47 8.79
CA GLU A 62 1.44 7.26 8.86
C GLU A 62 1.83 6.20 9.89
N ASP A 63 1.25 6.24 11.10
CA ASP A 63 1.50 5.23 12.13
C ASP A 63 1.06 3.84 11.65
N MET A 64 -0.12 3.75 11.04
CA MET A 64 -0.65 2.50 10.49
C MET A 64 0.27 1.87 9.45
N PHE A 65 0.80 2.67 8.53
CA PHE A 65 1.68 2.18 7.47
C PHE A 65 3.13 2.00 7.95
N ASN A 66 3.61 2.78 8.92
CA ASN A 66 4.96 2.64 9.47
C ASN A 66 5.09 1.46 10.43
N TYR A 67 4.11 1.24 11.31
CA TYR A 67 4.13 0.15 12.28
C TYR A 67 4.17 -1.23 11.61
N GLN A 68 3.62 -1.30 10.39
CA GLN A 68 3.53 -2.53 9.62
C GLN A 68 4.45 -2.57 8.40
N LYS A 69 5.49 -1.73 8.33
CA LYS A 69 6.46 -1.73 7.20
C LYS A 69 7.06 -3.09 6.85
N LYS A 70 7.07 -4.04 7.80
CA LYS A 70 7.54 -5.43 7.56
C LYS A 70 6.48 -6.34 6.93
N ILE A 71 5.21 -5.95 7.00
CA ILE A 71 4.04 -6.75 6.59
C ILE A 71 3.38 -6.14 5.35
N ILE A 72 3.40 -4.81 5.21
CA ILE A 72 2.89 -4.10 4.04
C ILE A 72 3.76 -4.44 2.83
N ARG A 73 3.10 -4.96 1.79
CA ARG A 73 3.74 -5.39 0.54
C ARG A 73 3.42 -4.48 -0.65
N PHE A 74 2.81 -3.33 -0.38
CA PHE A 74 2.43 -2.34 -1.40
C PHE A 74 3.09 -1.00 -1.11
N ASP A 75 3.26 -0.22 -2.17
CA ASP A 75 3.70 1.16 -2.07
C ASP A 75 2.54 2.04 -1.60
N PHE A 76 2.85 2.98 -0.72
CA PHE A 76 1.89 3.90 -0.12
C PHE A 76 2.36 5.34 -0.28
N GLN A 77 1.48 6.24 -0.71
CA GLN A 77 1.80 7.66 -0.86
C GLN A 77 0.59 8.57 -0.60
N PHE A 78 0.85 9.73 0.00
CA PHE A 78 -0.12 10.82 0.14
C PHE A 78 -0.06 11.79 -1.03
N PHE A 79 -1.21 12.34 -1.39
CA PHE A 79 -1.39 13.34 -2.43
C PHE A 79 -2.28 14.48 -1.95
N SER A 80 -2.09 15.67 -2.50
CA SER A 80 -2.98 16.82 -2.29
C SER A 80 -4.14 16.85 -3.30
N GLU A 81 -3.94 16.23 -4.47
CA GLU A 81 -4.83 16.32 -5.63
C GLU A 81 -5.12 14.94 -6.22
N MET A 82 -6.34 14.77 -6.74
CA MET A 82 -6.79 13.51 -7.34
C MET A 82 -6.01 13.13 -8.59
N ASP A 83 -5.68 14.10 -9.44
CA ASP A 83 -5.04 13.83 -10.73
C ASP A 83 -3.63 13.24 -10.54
N SER A 84 -2.84 13.78 -9.61
CA SER A 84 -1.52 13.23 -9.27
C SER A 84 -1.60 11.85 -8.64
N ALA A 85 -2.61 11.60 -7.80
CA ALA A 85 -2.84 10.28 -7.22
C ALA A 85 -3.17 9.24 -8.31
N LEU A 86 -4.03 9.61 -9.26
CA LEU A 86 -4.42 8.76 -10.38
C LEU A 86 -3.24 8.47 -11.31
N GLU A 87 -2.47 9.48 -11.68
CA GLU A 87 -1.26 9.31 -12.49
C GLU A 87 -0.32 8.29 -11.85
N TRP A 88 -0.01 8.48 -10.56
CA TRP A 88 0.89 7.58 -9.85
C TRP A 88 0.39 6.14 -9.74
N VAL A 89 -0.91 5.91 -9.51
CA VAL A 89 -1.43 4.54 -9.44
C VAL A 89 -1.54 3.85 -10.82
N LEU A 90 -1.60 4.64 -11.90
CA LEU A 90 -1.66 4.13 -13.27
C LEU A 90 -0.28 3.93 -13.89
N GLU A 91 0.76 4.59 -13.37
CA GLU A 91 2.15 4.32 -13.75
C GLU A 91 2.47 2.84 -13.53
N GLU A 92 3.05 2.19 -14.55
CA GLU A 92 3.52 0.82 -14.43
C GLU A 92 4.56 0.71 -13.32
N ILE A 93 4.38 -0.28 -12.43
CA ILE A 93 5.39 -0.58 -11.41
C ILE A 93 6.60 -1.16 -12.14
N PRO A 94 7.78 -0.53 -12.11
CA PRO A 94 8.97 -1.17 -12.62
C PRO A 94 9.19 -2.46 -11.83
N ILE A 95 9.27 -3.59 -12.54
CA ILE A 95 9.49 -4.90 -11.93
C ILE A 95 10.76 -4.82 -11.08
N LYS A 96 10.62 -4.82 -9.75
CA LYS A 96 11.74 -5.07 -8.84
C LYS A 96 12.09 -6.54 -8.94
N ILE A 97 13.04 -6.85 -9.82
CA ILE A 97 13.68 -8.17 -9.80
C ILE A 97 14.64 -8.16 -8.61
N ASP A 98 14.18 -8.70 -7.47
CA ASP A 98 15.08 -9.08 -6.39
C ASP A 98 15.96 -10.24 -6.89
N LEU A 99 17.11 -9.90 -7.47
CA LEU A 99 18.19 -10.82 -7.81
C LEU A 99 18.80 -11.36 -6.51
N VAL A 100 18.08 -12.23 -5.80
CA VAL A 100 18.71 -13.16 -4.87
C VAL A 100 19.31 -14.28 -5.70
N MET A 101 20.50 -14.04 -6.26
CA MET A 101 21.30 -15.13 -6.81
C MET A 101 21.68 -16.07 -5.64
N PRO A 102 21.37 -17.38 -5.69
CA PRO A 102 22.04 -18.32 -4.82
C PRO A 102 23.52 -18.35 -5.22
N LEU A 103 24.41 -18.07 -4.28
CA LEU A 103 25.87 -18.23 -4.36
C LEU A 103 26.27 -19.71 -4.53
N ARG A 104 25.73 -20.44 -5.52
CA ARG A 104 26.12 -21.83 -5.85
C ARG A 104 25.86 -22.15 -7.31
N ALA A 105 26.65 -21.56 -8.21
CA ALA A 105 26.81 -22.08 -9.57
C ALA A 105 28.16 -21.69 -10.17
N PHE A 106 29.26 -22.06 -9.50
CA PHE A 106 30.52 -22.30 -10.21
C PHE A 106 30.89 -23.77 -10.03
N ALA A 107 30.33 -24.60 -10.92
CA ALA A 107 30.89 -25.89 -11.26
C ALA A 107 30.94 -25.95 -12.79
N LEU A 108 32.05 -25.50 -13.36
CA LEU A 108 32.51 -26.00 -14.65
C LEU A 108 33.91 -26.56 -14.44
N VAL A 109 33.91 -27.86 -14.15
CA VAL A 109 35.00 -28.77 -14.49
C VAL A 109 35.14 -28.74 -16.02
N GLY A 110 36.35 -28.48 -16.50
CA GLY A 110 36.71 -28.52 -17.91
C GLY A 110 38.22 -28.65 -18.05
N THR A 111 38.68 -29.88 -17.94
CA THR A 111 40.05 -30.38 -18.11
C THR A 111 40.74 -29.93 -19.40
N ARG A 112 42.01 -29.53 -19.30
CA ARG A 112 43.15 -30.23 -19.93
C ARG A 112 44.47 -29.78 -19.31
#